data_AF-A0A962YBL9-F1
#
_entry.id   AF-A0A962YBL9-F1
#
_cell.length_a   1.000
_cell.length_b   1.000
_cell.length_c   1.000
_cell.angle_alpha   90.00
_cell.angle_beta   90.00
_cell.angle_gamma   90.00
#
_symmetry.space_group_name_H-M   'P 1'
#
loop_
_entity.id
_entity.type
_entity.pdbx_description
1 polymer ?
#
loop_
_entity_poly.entity_id
_entity_poly.type
_entity_poly.pdbx_seq_one_letter_code
_entity_poly.pdbx_strand_id
1 'polypeptide(L)' 'QQAWVKLDVPQCGYCQSGMIMAASALLAENPQPSDEQIDTAMSNICRCGTYQRVRAGIHEAVRLMA' A
#
# COMPACT_ATOMS: atom_id res chain seq x y z
N GLN A 1 0.79 -7.23 5.01
CA GLN A 1 -0.10 -6.76 6.09
C GLN A 1 0.64 -6.19 7.30
N GLN A 2 1.75 -6.78 7.76
CA GLN A 2 2.53 -6.26 8.91
C GLN A 2 2.88 -4.77 8.80
N ALA A 3 3.28 -4.31 7.61
CA ALA A 3 3.53 -2.88 7.33
C ALA A 3 2.31 -1.97 7.58
N TRP A 4 1.10 -2.42 7.22
CA TRP A 4 -0.14 -1.66 7.43
C TRP A 4 -0.43 -1.42 8.91
N VAL A 5 -0.17 -2.44 9.74
CA VAL A 5 -0.31 -2.38 11.20
C VAL A 5 0.78 -1.49 11.79
N LYS A 6 2.03 -1.70 11.38
CA LYS A 6 3.18 -0.95 11.88
C LYS A 6 3.05 0.56 11.67
N LEU A 7 2.49 0.98 10.53
CA LEU A 7 2.38 2.40 10.16
C LEU A 7 1.00 3.02 10.40
N ASP A 8 0.07 2.28 11.01
CA ASP A 8 -1.32 2.73 11.22
C ASP A 8 -1.92 3.39 9.96
N VAL A 9 -1.82 2.66 8.84
CA VAL A 9 -2.24 3.13 7.52
C VAL A 9 -3.74 3.46 7.46
N PRO A 10 -4.65 2.62 8.01
CA PRO A 10 -6.08 2.89 7.97
C PRO A 10 -6.48 4.17 8.73
N GLN A 11 -7.50 4.86 8.22
CA GLN A 11 -8.36 5.70 9.06
C GLN A 11 -9.68 4.96 9.32
N CYS A 12 -10.66 5.05 8.41
CA CYS A 12 -11.92 4.32 8.55
C CYS A 12 -11.84 2.83 8.18
N GLY A 13 -10.74 2.36 7.59
CA GLY A 13 -10.53 0.97 7.21
C GLY A 13 -11.22 0.49 5.91
N TYR A 14 -12.26 1.18 5.42
CA TYR A 14 -13.12 0.65 4.35
C TYR A 14 -12.37 0.28 3.05
N CYS A 15 -11.49 1.15 2.56
CA CYS A 15 -10.74 0.90 1.32
C CYS A 15 -9.50 -0.01 1.51
N GLN A 16 -9.14 -0.35 2.75
CA GLN A 16 -7.81 -0.87 3.07
C GLN A 16 -7.61 -2.31 2.59
N SER A 17 -8.64 -3.16 2.63
CA SER A 17 -8.54 -4.51 2.08
C SER A 17 -8.23 -4.48 0.59
N GLY A 18 -8.90 -3.61 -0.17
CA GLY A 18 -8.61 -3.42 -1.60
C GLY A 18 -7.19 -2.90 -1.85
N MET A 19 -6.73 -1.94 -1.04
CA MET A 19 -5.36 -1.41 -1.12
C MET A 19 -4.31 -2.49 -0.83
N ILE A 20 -4.53 -3.32 0.19
CA ILE A 20 -3.62 -4.43 0.54
C ILE A 20 -3.55 -5.45 -0.59
N MET A 21 -4.69 -5.81 -1.21
CA MET A 21 -4.70 -6.76 -2.32
C MET A 21 -3.99 -6.20 -3.55
N ALA A 22 -4.25 -4.94 -3.92
CA ALA A 22 -3.56 -4.29 -5.03
C ALA A 22 -2.05 -4.18 -4.77
N ALA A 23 -1.65 -3.82 -3.55
CA ALA A 23 -0.23 -3.76 -3.17
C ALA A 23 0.43 -5.13 -3.22
N SER A 24 -0.28 -6.18 -2.78
CA SER A 24 0.23 -7.56 -2.84
C SER A 24 0.42 -8.03 -4.28
N ALA A 25 -0.50 -7.68 -5.20
CA ALA A 25 -0.37 -7.97 -6.62
C ALA A 25 0.82 -7.23 -7.24
N LEU A 26 0.94 -5.92 -6.99
CA LEU A 26 2.06 -5.11 -7.47
C LEU A 26 3.41 -5.69 -7.01
N LEU A 27 3.54 -6.04 -5.73
CA LEU A 27 4.79 -6.54 -5.16
C LEU A 27 5.15 -7.96 -5.62
N ALA A 28 4.16 -8.76 -6.02
CA ALA A 28 4.40 -10.05 -6.63
C ALA A 28 5.01 -9.93 -8.04
N GLU A 29 4.61 -8.92 -8.81
CA GLU A 29 5.11 -8.66 -10.16
C GLU A 29 6.41 -7.82 -10.17
N ASN A 30 6.48 -6.83 -9.28
CA ASN A 30 7.60 -5.91 -9.14
C ASN A 30 7.96 -5.75 -7.65
N PRO A 31 8.97 -6.49 -7.15
CA PRO A 31 9.37 -6.45 -5.75
C PRO A 31 9.96 -5.11 -5.26
N GLN A 32 10.35 -4.21 -6.17
CA GLN A 32 10.92 -2.89 -5.84
C GLN A 32 10.29 -1.80 -6.72
N PRO A 33 9.00 -1.48 -6.53
CA PRO A 33 8.32 -0.50 -7.35
C PRO A 33 8.75 0.93 -6.99
N SER A 34 8.80 1.79 -8.00
CA SER A 34 8.95 3.24 -7.81
C SER A 34 7.65 3.85 -7.27
N ASP A 35 7.76 5.07 -6.75
CA ASP A 35 6.61 5.87 -6.31
C ASP A 35 5.53 6.05 -7.39
N GLU A 36 5.95 6.29 -8.63
CA GLU A 36 5.04 6.45 -9.77
C GLU A 36 4.31 5.15 -10.11
N GLN A 37 5.00 4.01 -10.00
CA GLN A 37 4.39 2.69 -10.18
C GLN A 37 3.39 2.38 -9.07
N ILE A 38 3.69 2.76 -7.82
CA ILE A 38 2.77 2.63 -6.69
C ILE A 38 1.50 3.46 -6.94
N ASP A 39 1.66 4.73 -7.31
CA ASP A 39 0.52 5.63 -7.55
C ASP A 39 -0.36 5.13 -8.69
N THR A 40 0.25 4.60 -9.75
CA THR A 40 -0.47 4.05 -10.90
C THR A 40 -1.23 2.77 -10.54
N ALA A 41 -0.63 1.91 -9.71
CA ALA A 41 -1.26 0.66 -9.28
C ALA A 41 -2.39 0.87 -8.27
N MET A 42 -2.30 1.90 -7.41
CA MET A 42 -3.29 2.18 -6.37
C MET A 42 -4.49 2.99 -6.89
N SER A 43 -5.23 2.42 -7.84
CA SER A 43 -6.44 3.04 -8.42
C SER A 43 -7.68 3.05 -7.47
N ASN A 44 -7.56 2.42 -6.30
CA ASN A 44 -8.64 2.34 -5.32
C ASN A 44 -8.97 3.71 -4.72
N ILE A 45 -10.25 4.04 -4.60
CA ILE A 45 -10.68 5.31 -4.02
C ILE A 45 -10.60 5.26 -2.49
N CYS A 46 -9.91 6.24 -1.90
CA CYS A 46 -9.87 6.51 -0.47
C CYS A 46 -10.49 7.88 -0.17
N ARG A 47 -11.60 7.92 0.57
CA ARG A 47 -12.24 9.17 0.99
C ARG A 47 -11.59 9.82 2.22
N CYS A 48 -10.87 9.04 3.01
CA CYS A 48 -10.11 9.53 4.17
C CYS A 48 -8.78 10.21 3.78
N GLY A 49 -8.35 10.08 2.52
CA GLY A 49 -7.11 10.70 2.02
C GLY A 49 -5.82 10.04 2.50
N THR A 50 -5.81 8.72 2.74
CA THR A 50 -4.63 8.01 3.29
C THR A 50 -3.60 7.56 2.25
N TYR A 51 -3.63 8.06 1.00
CA TYR A 51 -2.77 7.58 -0.09
C TYR A 51 -1.27 7.65 0.24
N GLN A 52 -0.82 8.73 0.90
CA GLN A 52 0.58 8.87 1.32
C GLN A 52 0.98 7.81 2.37
N ARG A 53 0.07 7.42 3.27
CA ARG A 53 0.31 6.32 4.23
C ARG A 53 0.32 4.96 3.53
N VAL A 54 -0.53 4.77 2.51
CA VAL A 54 -0.53 3.54 1.70
C VAL A 54 0.81 3.39 0.98
N ARG A 55 1.32 4.45 0.35
CA ARG A 55 2.66 4.44 -0.27
C ARG A 55 3.75 4.07 0.73
N ALA A 56 3.76 4.71 1.91
CA ALA A 56 4.71 4.38 2.97
C ALA A 56 4.57 2.91 3.43
N GLY A 57 3.34 2.39 3.51
CA GLY A 57 3.04 1.00 3.83
C GLY A 57 3.59 0.00 2.80
N ILE A 58 3.60 0.37 1.51
CA ILE A 58 4.18 -0.46 0.44
C ILE A 58 5.69 -0.49 0.56
N HIS A 59 6.34 0.67 0.73
CA HIS A 59 7.80 0.73 0.96
C HIS A 59 8.24 -0.06 2.18
N GLU A 60 7.50 0.03 3.29
CA GLU A 60 7.78 -0.77 4.47
C GLU A 60 7.55 -2.26 4.22
N ALA A 61 6.54 -2.63 3.42
CA ALA A 61 6.35 -4.02 3.03
C ALA A 61 7.55 -4.55 2.22
N VAL A 62 8.08 -3.77 1.26
CA VAL A 62 9.31 -4.12 0.53
C VAL A 62 10.47 -4.35 1.50
N ARG A 63 10.65 -3.45 2.48
CA ARG A 63 11.72 -3.56 3.49
C ARG A 63 11.59 -4.81 4.36
N LEU A 64 10.36 -5.23 4.69
CA LEU A 64 10.10 -6.41 5.52
C LEU A 64 10.22 -7.75 4.77
N MET A 65 10.18 -7.73 3.43
CA MET A 65 10.34 -8.92 2.59
C MET A 65 11.79 -9.18 2.18
N ALA A 66 12.68 -8.21 2.38
CA ALA A 66 14.14 -8.34 2.20
C ALA A 66 14.78 -9.09 3.37
#